data_AF-A0AAW1XQC0-F1
#
_entry.id   AF-A0AAW1XQC0-F1
#
_cell.length_a   1.000
_cell.length_b   1.000
_cell.length_c   1.000
_cell.angle_alpha   90.00
_cell.angle_beta   90.00
_cell.angle_gamma   90.00
#
_symmetry.space_group_name_H-M   'P 1'
#
loop_
_entity.id
_entity.type
_entity.pdbx_description
1 polymer ?
#
loop_
_entity_poly.entity_id
_entity_poly.type
_entity_poly.pdbx_seq_one_letter_code
_entity_poly.pdbx_strand_id
1 'polypeptide(L)'
;MLSVTPPLLLHRNSTLFFFFPSLPIRARPPSPSGPFRISRCSSGVQEVHESSSDQLGSELYASAPFPAVKAAKRVVLVRHGQSTWNEEGRIQGSSNFSVLTKKGEAQAQTSRQMLIDDAFDVCFTSPLTRSKRTAEIIWDTRKEEMIMDPDLREIDLYSFQGLLKHEGKAKFGAAFKKWQVDAANFSIDDHYPVRELWARARSCWTRILFHESRSVLVVAHNAVNQALLATAIGLGTEYFRTFVQSNCGVSVLDFTPHADGGSPYICLNRLNQTPSSPIAAGSSGGRNSSKRIILVCHGSTQINAETGVPFSGDQPMDMLGVIKAQKIAELLLDLRVNSIVSSPKDACVETAIAISKVQEAADCLGVDSVPRYVEMKQMENLDVENILQKSNKNGTKIPPLQPGWLNGFEDSVMEVVWDQSEKAWQSLLEEVADEAAPEKVAVAVGHPALHIALMGHCLNLTKEWLGSFHLDAGSISVIDFPDGPSRRGVIRCINYTAHLGRWSIPITRSIMDSQS
;
A
#
# COMPACT_ATOMS: atom_id res chain seq x y z
N MET A 1 -5.69 23.93 56.22
CA MET A 1 -5.03 23.61 57.50
C MET A 1 -4.71 22.12 57.51
N LEU A 2 -3.43 21.80 57.73
CA LEU A 2 -2.83 20.50 58.09
C LEU A 2 -2.93 19.38 57.02
N SER A 3 -1.93 19.10 56.17
CA SER A 3 -0.50 18.76 56.38
C SER A 3 -0.27 17.49 57.21
N VAL A 4 -0.02 16.36 56.55
CA VAL A 4 0.81 15.27 57.11
C VAL A 4 1.65 14.65 55.99
N THR A 5 2.97 14.86 56.10
CA THR A 5 4.08 14.19 55.40
C THR A 5 4.38 12.82 56.02
N PRO A 6 5.08 11.95 55.28
CA PRO A 6 6.17 11.15 55.86
C PRO A 6 7.47 11.19 55.02
N PRO A 7 8.60 10.70 55.54
CA PRO A 7 9.87 11.42 55.48
C PRO A 7 10.88 10.92 54.44
N LEU A 8 11.80 11.84 54.12
CA LEU A 8 13.12 11.61 53.52
C LEU A 8 14.04 10.86 54.49
N LEU A 9 14.78 9.88 53.98
CA LEU A 9 16.00 9.36 54.59
C LEU A 9 17.09 9.25 53.53
N LEU A 10 18.20 9.92 53.82
CA LEU A 10 19.42 10.05 53.02
C LEU A 10 20.45 8.98 53.40
N HIS A 11 21.33 8.70 52.43
CA HIS A 11 22.64 8.05 52.51
C HIS A 11 22.73 6.52 52.71
N ARG A 12 23.27 5.84 51.68
CA ARG A 12 24.69 5.45 51.66
C ARG A 12 25.14 4.94 50.28
N ASN A 13 26.31 5.43 49.86
CA ASN A 13 27.14 4.90 48.78
C ASN A 13 27.43 3.41 49.00
N SER A 14 27.39 2.62 47.93
CA SER A 14 28.20 1.40 47.78
C SER A 14 28.34 1.07 46.31
N THR A 15 29.49 1.48 45.78
CA THR A 15 30.10 1.05 44.53
C THR A 15 30.24 -0.48 44.55
N LEU A 16 29.65 -1.18 43.58
CA LEU A 16 30.05 -2.55 43.25
C LEU A 16 30.33 -2.65 41.75
N PHE A 17 31.63 -2.61 41.47
CA PHE A 17 32.25 -3.10 40.25
C PHE A 17 31.92 -4.58 40.07
N PHE A 18 31.29 -4.94 38.96
CA PHE A 18 31.37 -6.30 38.44
C PHE A 18 32.35 -6.32 37.27
N PHE A 19 33.58 -6.70 37.61
CA PHE A 19 34.54 -7.30 36.70
C PHE A 19 33.99 -8.64 36.21
N PHE A 20 33.96 -8.86 34.90
CA PHE A 20 34.03 -10.21 34.34
C PHE A 20 35.31 -10.34 33.50
N PRO A 21 36.03 -11.47 33.62
CA PRO A 21 37.42 -11.58 33.20
C PRO A 21 37.57 -12.00 31.74
N SER A 22 38.52 -11.36 31.07
CA SER A 22 39.12 -11.74 29.79
C SER A 22 40.07 -12.93 29.98
N LEU A 23 39.98 -13.93 29.10
CA LEU A 23 40.91 -15.06 28.96
C LEU A 23 40.86 -15.60 27.50
N PRO A 24 41.90 -16.29 26.99
CA PRO A 24 42.94 -15.63 26.20
C PRO A 24 43.07 -16.11 24.74
N ILE A 25 43.85 -15.34 23.98
CA ILE A 25 44.41 -15.64 22.66
C ILE A 25 45.27 -16.91 22.73
N ARG A 26 45.07 -17.85 21.79
CA ARG A 26 46.04 -18.92 21.51
C ARG A 26 46.20 -19.16 20.00
N ALA A 27 47.45 -19.37 19.61
CA ALA A 27 48.02 -19.35 18.27
C ALA A 27 47.68 -20.56 17.35
N ARG A 28 47.83 -20.33 16.03
CA ARG A 28 47.89 -21.30 14.90
C ARG A 28 49.06 -22.29 15.04
N PRO A 29 49.02 -23.53 14.48
CA PRO A 29 49.40 -23.84 13.06
C PRO A 29 48.76 -25.15 12.49
N PRO A 30 49.22 -25.76 11.37
CA PRO A 30 49.65 -25.26 10.05
C PRO A 30 48.71 -25.74 8.89
N SER A 31 48.92 -25.17 7.70
CA SER A 31 48.29 -25.50 6.41
C SER A 31 48.80 -26.79 5.75
N PRO A 32 48.00 -27.43 4.88
CA PRO A 32 48.52 -28.09 3.68
C PRO A 32 48.03 -27.45 2.38
N SER A 33 48.94 -27.50 1.43
CA SER A 33 49.01 -26.95 0.06
C SER A 33 48.00 -27.52 -0.94
N GLY A 34 47.48 -26.65 -1.83
CA GLY A 34 46.80 -26.99 -3.09
C GLY A 34 46.50 -25.71 -3.89
N PRO A 35 46.62 -25.70 -5.24
CA PRO A 35 47.13 -24.54 -5.97
C PRO A 35 46.09 -23.44 -6.25
N PHE A 36 46.46 -22.20 -5.95
CA PHE A 36 45.79 -21.00 -6.42
C PHE A 36 46.13 -20.75 -7.90
N ARG A 37 45.10 -20.69 -8.75
CA ARG A 37 45.21 -20.17 -10.11
C ARG A 37 44.96 -18.66 -10.06
N ILE A 38 46.04 -17.89 -10.12
CA ILE A 38 46.00 -16.43 -10.31
C ILE A 38 45.69 -16.18 -11.79
N SER A 39 44.50 -15.65 -12.09
CA SER A 39 44.20 -15.09 -13.41
C SER A 39 44.32 -13.57 -13.32
N ARG A 40 45.47 -13.04 -13.72
CA ARG A 40 45.61 -11.65 -14.15
C ARG A 40 45.00 -11.55 -15.55
N CYS A 41 44.04 -10.66 -15.75
CA CYS A 41 43.72 -10.19 -17.09
C CYS A 41 43.84 -8.67 -17.15
N SER A 42 44.65 -8.30 -18.12
CA SER A 42 45.10 -7.01 -18.59
C SER A 42 43.97 -6.14 -19.14
N SER A 43 44.20 -4.83 -19.03
CA SER A 43 43.52 -3.75 -19.73
C SER A 43 43.32 -4.03 -21.23
N GLY A 44 42.07 -3.98 -21.65
CA GLY A 44 41.66 -3.82 -23.05
C GLY A 44 40.47 -2.88 -23.09
N VAL A 45 40.70 -1.66 -23.58
CA VAL A 45 39.66 -0.69 -23.88
C VAL A 45 38.93 -1.18 -25.13
N GLN A 46 37.63 -1.42 -25.04
CA GLN A 46 36.77 -1.62 -26.20
C GLN A 46 35.59 -0.66 -26.07
N GLU A 47 35.50 0.25 -27.04
CA GLU A 47 34.38 1.17 -27.22
C GLU A 47 33.10 0.36 -27.43
N VAL A 48 32.11 0.59 -26.58
CA VAL A 48 30.77 0.03 -26.73
C VAL A 48 29.96 1.00 -27.58
N HIS A 49 29.62 0.57 -28.78
CA HIS A 49 28.65 1.21 -29.65
C HIS A 49 27.30 1.36 -28.93
N GLU A 50 26.76 2.57 -28.92
CA GLU A 50 25.36 2.83 -28.59
C GLU A 50 24.45 2.04 -29.55
N SER A 51 23.61 1.18 -28.99
CA SER A 51 22.45 0.63 -29.68
C SER A 51 21.21 0.82 -28.82
N SER A 52 20.13 1.19 -29.51
CA SER A 52 18.85 1.69 -29.04
C SER A 52 17.98 0.64 -28.33
N SER A 53 17.14 1.18 -27.45
CA SER A 53 15.91 0.68 -26.80
C SER A 53 15.32 -0.69 -27.15
N ASP A 54 14.71 -1.25 -26.09
CA ASP A 54 13.75 -2.35 -26.01
C ASP A 54 14.32 -3.75 -25.74
N GLN A 55 13.72 -4.39 -24.72
CA GLN A 55 14.07 -5.69 -24.12
C GLN A 55 15.19 -5.69 -23.06
N LEU A 56 15.05 -4.88 -22.01
CA LEU A 56 15.60 -5.26 -20.70
C LEU A 56 14.54 -6.11 -19.97
N GLY A 57 14.27 -7.29 -20.52
CA GLY A 57 13.29 -8.24 -20.01
C GLY A 57 13.80 -9.05 -18.82
N SER A 58 12.97 -9.14 -17.78
CA SER A 58 12.75 -10.34 -16.94
C SER A 58 13.88 -10.94 -16.08
N GLU A 59 15.11 -10.42 -16.07
CA GLU A 59 16.15 -10.86 -15.11
C GLU A 59 16.18 -10.00 -13.82
N LEU A 60 15.08 -9.34 -13.49
CA LEU A 60 14.92 -8.60 -12.24
C LEU A 60 14.85 -9.57 -11.07
N TYR A 61 16.00 -9.83 -10.44
CA TYR A 61 16.16 -10.43 -9.11
C TYR A 61 15.22 -11.61 -8.84
N ALA A 62 15.56 -12.81 -9.34
CA ALA A 62 14.95 -14.06 -8.87
C ALA A 62 15.15 -14.19 -7.36
N SER A 63 14.23 -13.62 -6.60
CA SER A 63 14.33 -13.56 -5.16
C SER A 63 14.04 -14.92 -4.58
N ALA A 64 14.76 -15.29 -3.53
CA ALA A 64 14.50 -16.53 -2.81
C ALA A 64 12.98 -16.67 -2.53
N PRO A 65 12.39 -17.84 -2.81
CA PRO A 65 10.98 -18.07 -2.58
C PRO A 65 10.63 -17.87 -1.10
N PHE A 66 9.40 -17.41 -0.83
CA PHE A 66 8.91 -17.33 0.55
C PHE A 66 8.80 -18.73 1.15
N PRO A 67 8.97 -18.87 2.48
CA PRO A 67 8.75 -20.14 3.12
C PRO A 67 7.29 -20.59 2.92
N ALA A 68 7.10 -21.89 2.77
CA ALA A 68 5.77 -22.47 2.74
C ALA A 68 5.04 -22.19 4.06
N VAL A 69 3.76 -21.86 3.96
CA VAL A 69 2.86 -21.71 5.11
C VAL A 69 2.01 -22.96 5.26
N LYS A 70 1.73 -23.38 6.51
CA LYS A 70 0.93 -24.58 6.78
C LYS A 70 -0.59 -24.32 6.70
N ALA A 71 -0.99 -23.07 6.89
CA ALA A 71 -2.38 -22.64 6.91
C ALA A 71 -2.50 -21.21 6.36
N ALA A 72 -3.71 -20.85 5.91
CA ALA A 72 -3.99 -19.49 5.46
C ALA A 72 -3.72 -18.49 6.60
N LYS A 73 -2.97 -17.44 6.27
CA LYS A 73 -2.50 -16.40 7.19
C LYS A 73 -2.86 -15.02 6.66
N ARG A 74 -3.38 -14.16 7.53
CA ARG A 74 -3.67 -12.75 7.27
C ARG A 74 -2.67 -11.89 8.03
N VAL A 75 -2.06 -10.94 7.34
CA VAL A 75 -1.09 -10.00 7.92
C VAL A 75 -1.59 -8.58 7.69
N VAL A 76 -1.82 -7.87 8.80
CA VAL A 76 -2.30 -6.49 8.85
C VAL A 76 -1.14 -5.57 9.18
N LEU A 77 -0.70 -4.77 8.21
CA LEU A 77 0.37 -3.79 8.37
C LEU A 77 -0.21 -2.43 8.78
N VAL A 78 0.36 -1.81 9.80
CA VAL A 78 0.00 -0.47 10.27
C VAL A 78 1.25 0.40 10.34
N ARG A 79 1.20 1.59 9.73
CA ARG A 79 2.24 2.61 9.93
C ARG A 79 2.03 3.33 11.26
N HIS A 80 3.10 3.69 11.96
CA HIS A 80 3.00 4.52 13.17
C HIS A 80 2.19 5.83 12.96
N GLY A 81 1.58 6.35 14.04
CA GLY A 81 0.90 7.64 14.05
C GLY A 81 1.82 8.83 13.78
N GLN A 82 1.27 10.02 13.54
CA GLN A 82 2.08 11.22 13.35
C GLN A 82 3.07 11.41 14.51
N SER A 83 4.34 11.65 14.18
CA SER A 83 5.40 11.94 15.15
C SER A 83 5.84 13.40 15.10
N THR A 84 6.55 13.86 16.12
CA THR A 84 7.12 15.23 16.19
C THR A 84 7.92 15.57 14.93
N TRP A 85 8.76 14.65 14.44
CA TRP A 85 9.51 14.87 13.21
C TRP A 85 8.67 14.78 11.93
N ASN A 86 7.47 14.15 11.95
CA ASN A 86 6.55 14.29 10.81
C ASN A 86 5.99 15.70 10.76
N GLU A 87 5.56 16.24 11.90
CA GLU A 87 5.03 17.59 12.03
C GLU A 87 6.09 18.65 11.65
N GLU A 88 7.33 18.47 12.09
CA GLU A 88 8.46 19.34 11.73
C GLU A 88 8.94 19.16 10.28
N GLY A 89 8.54 18.09 9.58
CA GLY A 89 9.02 17.79 8.23
C GLY A 89 10.49 17.32 8.16
N ARG A 90 11.01 16.71 9.23
CA ARG A 90 12.37 16.15 9.31
C ARG A 90 12.48 14.76 8.71
N ILE A 91 13.65 14.47 8.15
CA ILE A 91 14.03 13.15 7.67
C ILE A 91 14.31 12.26 8.89
N GLN A 92 13.44 11.28 9.15
CA GLN A 92 13.55 10.44 10.35
C GLN A 92 14.55 9.30 10.18
N GLY A 93 14.37 8.51 9.12
CA GLY A 93 15.00 7.20 9.03
C GLY A 93 14.78 6.37 10.29
N SER A 94 15.78 5.59 10.67
CA SER A 94 15.76 4.72 11.85
C SER A 94 16.11 5.42 13.16
N SER A 95 16.23 6.75 13.17
CA SER A 95 16.38 7.54 14.39
C SER A 95 15.26 7.25 15.40
N ASN A 96 15.65 7.14 16.68
CA ASN A 96 14.72 6.92 17.79
C ASN A 96 14.37 8.19 18.58
N PHE A 97 14.72 9.38 18.07
CA PHE A 97 14.48 10.65 18.77
C PHE A 97 13.05 11.18 18.65
N SER A 98 12.27 10.74 17.65
CA SER A 98 10.90 11.19 17.47
C SER A 98 9.89 10.38 18.29
N VAL A 99 8.91 11.07 18.87
CA VAL A 99 7.78 10.50 19.61
C VAL A 99 6.47 10.82 18.91
N LEU A 100 5.38 10.16 19.27
CA LEU A 100 4.05 10.51 18.74
C LEU A 100 3.63 11.92 19.20
N THR A 101 2.97 12.65 18.31
CA THR A 101 2.21 13.85 18.71
C THR A 101 0.86 13.45 19.29
N LYS A 102 0.13 14.38 19.91
CA LYS A 102 -1.26 14.14 20.33
C LYS A 102 -2.15 13.70 19.16
N LYS A 103 -1.94 14.29 17.97
CA LYS A 103 -2.61 13.88 16.74
C LYS A 103 -2.24 12.45 16.35
N GLY A 104 -0.98 12.05 16.49
CA GLY A 104 -0.53 10.68 16.26
C GLY A 104 -1.15 9.66 17.21
N GLU A 105 -1.28 10.00 18.50
CA GLU A 105 -1.97 9.15 19.46
C GLU A 105 -3.47 9.02 19.14
N ALA A 106 -4.14 10.11 18.77
CA ALA A 106 -5.53 10.09 18.34
C ALA A 106 -5.71 9.20 17.09
N GLN A 107 -4.84 9.34 16.09
CA GLN A 107 -4.82 8.47 14.91
C GLN A 107 -4.68 6.98 15.28
N ALA A 108 -3.83 6.66 16.27
CA ALA A 108 -3.65 5.28 16.73
C ALA A 108 -4.91 4.74 17.42
N GLN A 109 -5.62 5.56 18.21
CA GLN A 109 -6.92 5.19 18.78
C GLN A 109 -7.99 4.98 17.70
N THR A 110 -7.96 5.79 16.66
CA THR A 110 -8.87 5.64 15.52
C THR A 110 -8.62 4.31 14.78
N SER A 111 -7.37 3.95 14.49
CA SER A 111 -7.07 2.64 13.90
C SER A 111 -7.32 1.47 14.84
N ARG A 112 -7.16 1.65 16.16
CA ARG A 112 -7.61 0.67 17.15
C ARG A 112 -9.10 0.39 16.99
N GLN A 113 -9.92 1.44 16.86
CA GLN A 113 -11.37 1.29 16.70
C GLN A 113 -11.73 0.59 15.38
N MET A 114 -11.03 0.87 14.28
CA MET A 114 -11.21 0.15 13.01
C MET A 114 -10.93 -1.34 13.13
N LEU A 115 -9.95 -1.70 13.96
CA LEU A 115 -9.45 -3.06 14.14
C LEU A 115 -10.02 -3.73 15.40
N ILE A 116 -11.04 -3.16 16.05
CA ILE A 116 -11.50 -3.63 17.35
C ILE A 116 -12.10 -5.05 17.27
N ASP A 117 -12.82 -5.32 16.17
CA ASP A 117 -13.45 -6.61 15.91
C ASP A 117 -12.48 -7.63 15.29
N ASP A 118 -11.25 -7.21 14.97
CA ASP A 118 -10.22 -8.10 14.44
C ASP A 118 -9.46 -8.78 15.59
N ALA A 119 -9.54 -10.11 15.58
CA ALA A 119 -8.75 -10.97 16.46
C ALA A 119 -7.34 -11.14 15.87
N PHE A 120 -6.33 -10.95 16.72
CA PHE A 120 -4.93 -11.12 16.35
C PHE A 120 -4.27 -12.10 17.31
N ASP A 121 -3.54 -13.06 16.75
CA ASP A 121 -2.83 -14.08 17.53
C ASP A 121 -1.46 -13.57 18.01
N VAL A 122 -0.90 -12.55 17.34
CA VAL A 122 0.41 -11.96 17.64
C VAL A 122 0.54 -10.57 17.03
N CYS A 123 1.30 -9.69 17.68
CA CYS A 123 1.73 -8.40 17.14
C CYS A 123 3.24 -8.38 16.93
N PHE A 124 3.71 -8.14 15.72
CA PHE A 124 5.09 -7.73 15.48
C PHE A 124 5.20 -6.21 15.47
N THR A 125 6.21 -5.66 16.14
CA THR A 125 6.41 -4.21 16.16
C THR A 125 7.87 -3.82 16.01
N SER A 126 8.09 -2.67 15.37
CA SER A 126 9.39 -2.02 15.35
C SER A 126 9.86 -1.61 16.75
N PRO A 127 11.17 -1.64 17.04
CA PRO A 127 11.70 -1.14 18.31
C PRO A 127 11.60 0.38 18.49
N LEU A 128 11.33 1.14 17.42
CA LEU A 128 11.36 2.59 17.47
C LEU A 128 10.15 3.14 18.24
N THR A 129 10.39 4.09 19.15
CA THR A 129 9.45 4.62 20.15
C THR A 129 8.09 4.99 19.55
N ARG A 130 8.07 5.72 18.43
CA ARG A 130 6.82 6.11 17.73
C ARG A 130 5.96 4.91 17.29
N SER A 131 6.60 3.84 16.83
CA SER A 131 5.94 2.65 16.31
C SER A 131 5.51 1.74 17.47
N LYS A 132 6.39 1.52 18.44
CA LYS A 132 6.08 0.81 19.68
C LYS A 132 4.88 1.44 20.40
N ARG A 133 4.87 2.76 20.56
CA ARG A 133 3.75 3.48 21.19
C ARG A 133 2.44 3.33 20.41
N THR A 134 2.52 3.34 19.07
CA THR A 134 1.34 3.06 18.22
C THR A 134 0.83 1.64 18.45
N ALA A 135 1.74 0.67 18.51
CA ALA A 135 1.40 -0.73 18.76
C ALA A 135 0.75 -0.92 20.13
N GLU A 136 1.29 -0.33 21.18
CA GLU A 136 0.70 -0.34 22.53
C GLU A 136 -0.73 0.20 22.55
N ILE A 137 -0.99 1.31 21.85
CA ILE A 137 -2.34 1.90 21.76
C ILE A 137 -3.31 0.97 21.03
N ILE A 138 -2.88 0.38 19.91
CA ILE A 138 -3.75 -0.50 19.10
C ILE A 138 -3.98 -1.84 19.81
N TRP A 139 -2.93 -2.40 20.42
CA TRP A 139 -2.96 -3.69 21.11
C TRP A 139 -3.78 -3.62 22.39
N ASP A 140 -3.62 -2.55 23.17
CA ASP A 140 -4.36 -2.22 24.37
C ASP A 140 -4.47 -3.39 25.37
N THR A 141 -5.64 -4.04 25.43
CA THR A 141 -6.00 -5.08 26.39
C THR A 141 -5.86 -6.49 25.82
N ARG A 142 -5.42 -6.62 24.57
CA ARG A 142 -5.07 -7.93 23.98
C ARG A 142 -3.93 -8.56 24.77
N LYS A 143 -4.09 -9.83 25.10
CA LYS A 143 -3.18 -10.58 26.00
C LYS A 143 -2.13 -11.38 25.23
N GLU A 144 -2.35 -11.53 23.94
CA GLU A 144 -1.47 -12.18 23.00
C GLU A 144 -0.12 -11.46 22.91
N GLU A 145 0.88 -12.17 22.42
CA GLU A 145 2.27 -11.72 22.45
C GLU A 145 2.51 -10.51 21.52
N MET A 146 3.31 -9.56 22.00
CA MET A 146 3.89 -8.49 21.18
C MET A 146 5.40 -8.72 21.02
N ILE A 147 5.81 -9.11 19.82
CA ILE A 147 7.18 -9.43 19.44
C ILE A 147 7.85 -8.20 18.82
N MET A 148 8.97 -7.76 19.40
CA MET A 148 9.76 -6.68 18.84
C MET A 148 10.76 -7.22 17.82
N ASP A 149 10.65 -6.78 16.57
CA ASP A 149 11.57 -7.18 15.49
C ASP A 149 12.46 -5.98 15.07
N PRO A 150 13.79 -6.04 15.30
CA PRO A 150 14.72 -4.96 14.93
C PRO A 150 14.71 -4.58 13.44
N ASP A 151 14.33 -5.50 12.57
CA ASP A 151 14.29 -5.28 11.12
C ASP A 151 13.01 -4.60 10.65
N LEU A 152 12.00 -4.51 11.52
CA LEU A 152 10.83 -3.65 11.30
C LEU A 152 11.12 -2.17 11.59
N ARG A 153 12.35 -1.78 11.93
CA ARG A 153 12.75 -0.35 11.99
C ARG A 153 12.53 0.34 10.65
N GLU A 154 12.54 1.67 10.65
CA GLU A 154 12.41 2.44 9.41
C GLU A 154 13.69 2.33 8.55
N ILE A 155 13.65 2.79 7.30
CA ILE A 155 14.84 2.88 6.45
C ILE A 155 16.00 3.59 7.16
N ASP A 156 17.19 2.99 7.11
CA ASP A 156 18.41 3.59 7.66
C ASP A 156 18.90 4.67 6.68
N LEU A 157 18.88 5.94 7.09
CA LEU A 157 19.30 7.08 6.25
C LEU A 157 20.58 7.73 6.76
N TYR A 158 21.24 7.14 7.76
CA TYR A 158 22.57 7.50 8.22
C TYR A 158 22.73 9.03 8.40
N SER A 159 23.68 9.68 7.72
CA SER A 159 23.95 11.12 7.84
C SER A 159 22.84 12.05 7.32
N PHE A 160 21.78 11.53 6.68
CA PHE A 160 20.59 12.32 6.31
C PHE A 160 19.61 12.51 7.47
N GLN A 161 19.67 11.67 8.50
CA GLN A 161 18.67 11.68 9.57
C GLN A 161 18.75 12.96 10.41
N GLY A 162 17.59 13.45 10.86
CA GLY A 162 17.45 14.66 11.67
C GLY A 162 17.39 15.95 10.87
N LEU A 163 17.75 15.95 9.58
CA LEU A 163 17.72 17.14 8.75
C LEU A 163 16.31 17.47 8.27
N LEU A 164 16.00 18.76 8.21
CA LEU A 164 14.90 19.29 7.40
C LEU A 164 15.23 19.11 5.91
N LYS A 165 14.19 19.07 5.07
CA LYS A 165 14.37 18.89 3.61
C LYS A 165 15.32 19.94 3.00
N HIS A 166 15.20 21.21 3.41
CA HIS A 166 16.06 22.28 2.89
C HIS A 166 17.51 22.16 3.37
N GLU A 167 17.73 21.72 4.62
CA GLU A 167 19.06 21.44 5.17
C GLU A 167 19.73 20.26 4.44
N GLY A 168 18.98 19.18 4.20
CA GLY A 168 19.44 18.03 3.43
C GLY A 168 19.83 18.41 2.00
N LYS A 169 19.03 19.25 1.34
CA LYS A 169 19.35 19.79 0.01
C LYS A 169 20.62 20.62 0.03
N ALA A 170 20.79 21.51 1.01
CA ALA A 170 21.96 22.37 1.12
C ALA A 170 23.24 21.56 1.41
N LYS A 171 23.16 20.56 2.28
CA LYS A 171 24.33 19.76 2.71
C LYS A 171 24.75 18.70 1.70
N PHE A 172 23.80 18.06 1.03
CA PHE A 172 24.08 16.87 0.20
C PHE A 172 23.76 17.04 -1.29
N GLY A 173 23.20 18.18 -1.72
CA GLY A 173 23.08 18.57 -3.14
C GLY A 173 22.63 17.45 -4.08
N ALA A 174 23.58 16.93 -4.88
CA ALA A 174 23.34 15.87 -5.85
C ALA A 174 22.80 14.57 -5.24
N ALA A 175 23.29 14.16 -4.06
CA ALA A 175 22.80 12.98 -3.35
C ALA A 175 21.33 13.17 -2.92
N PHE A 176 20.96 14.37 -2.45
CA PHE A 176 19.56 14.70 -2.13
C PHE A 176 18.67 14.64 -3.38
N LYS A 177 19.15 15.16 -4.53
CA LYS A 177 18.43 15.05 -5.80
C LYS A 177 18.23 13.58 -6.22
N LYS A 178 19.28 12.75 -6.09
CA LYS A 178 19.21 11.32 -6.38
C LYS A 178 18.20 10.61 -5.48
N TRP A 179 18.17 10.92 -4.18
CA TRP A 179 17.14 10.42 -3.26
C TRP A 179 15.72 10.78 -3.69
N GLN A 180 15.51 11.92 -4.38
CA GLN A 180 14.19 12.31 -4.85
C GLN A 180 13.75 11.55 -6.11
N VAL A 181 14.64 11.38 -7.10
CA VAL A 181 14.28 10.89 -8.44
C VAL A 181 14.67 9.44 -8.71
N ASP A 182 15.67 8.92 -8.00
CA ASP A 182 16.23 7.57 -8.19
C ASP A 182 16.70 7.01 -6.83
N ALA A 183 15.74 6.84 -5.94
CA ALA A 183 16.00 6.40 -4.57
C ALA A 183 16.57 4.97 -4.49
N ALA A 184 16.29 4.11 -5.47
CA ALA A 184 16.81 2.75 -5.53
C ALA A 184 18.35 2.70 -5.73
N ASN A 185 18.90 3.69 -6.42
CA ASN A 185 20.35 3.83 -6.64
C ASN A 185 20.98 4.95 -5.80
N PHE A 186 20.20 5.61 -4.93
CA PHE A 186 20.73 6.55 -3.95
C PHE A 186 21.68 5.83 -3.00
N SER A 187 22.87 6.42 -2.83
CA SER A 187 23.83 5.98 -1.82
C SER A 187 24.19 7.12 -0.87
N ILE A 188 24.46 6.74 0.37
CA ILE A 188 24.94 7.63 1.42
C ILE A 188 25.80 6.83 2.38
N ASP A 189 26.93 7.39 2.81
CA ASP A 189 27.86 6.75 3.74
C ASP A 189 28.23 5.32 3.31
N ASP A 190 28.44 5.12 1.99
CA ASP A 190 28.73 3.84 1.33
C ASP A 190 27.62 2.77 1.40
N HIS A 191 26.41 3.16 1.81
CA HIS A 191 25.23 2.31 1.87
C HIS A 191 24.25 2.57 0.72
N TYR A 192 23.39 1.58 0.44
CA TYR A 192 22.26 1.71 -0.49
C TYR A 192 20.94 1.50 0.26
N PRO A 193 20.41 2.54 0.93
CA PRO A 193 19.32 2.41 1.90
C PRO A 193 18.08 1.65 1.40
N VAL A 194 17.66 1.88 0.16
CA VAL A 194 16.45 1.23 -0.40
C VAL A 194 16.72 -0.25 -0.68
N ARG A 195 17.90 -0.60 -1.18
CA ARG A 195 18.26 -2.01 -1.45
C ARG A 195 18.39 -2.80 -0.16
N GLU A 196 19.03 -2.22 0.84
CA GLU A 196 19.15 -2.77 2.19
C GLU A 196 17.77 -2.99 2.85
N LEU A 197 16.88 -2.00 2.71
CA LEU A 197 15.50 -2.09 3.19
C LEU A 197 14.72 -3.24 2.53
N TRP A 198 14.87 -3.43 1.21
CA TRP A 198 14.22 -4.54 0.49
C TRP A 198 14.72 -5.91 0.97
N ALA A 199 16.03 -6.06 1.16
CA ALA A 199 16.60 -7.28 1.73
C ALA A 199 16.03 -7.54 3.14
N ARG A 200 15.94 -6.49 3.96
CA ARG A 200 15.42 -6.56 5.31
C ARG A 200 13.93 -6.93 5.37
N ALA A 201 13.11 -6.38 4.49
CA ALA A 201 11.70 -6.74 4.37
C ALA A 201 11.50 -8.24 4.07
N ARG A 202 12.36 -8.84 3.23
CA ARG A 202 12.34 -10.29 2.97
C ARG A 202 12.68 -11.12 4.20
N SER A 203 13.65 -10.68 4.99
CA SER A 203 13.98 -11.31 6.28
C SER A 203 12.81 -11.23 7.27
N CYS A 204 12.11 -10.09 7.33
CA CYS A 204 10.89 -9.95 8.14
C CYS A 204 9.80 -10.93 7.71
N TRP A 205 9.54 -11.05 6.40
CA TRP A 205 8.56 -12.02 5.88
C TRP A 205 8.89 -13.45 6.27
N THR A 206 10.17 -13.82 6.22
CA THR A 206 10.62 -15.14 6.65
C THR A 206 10.17 -15.44 8.08
N ARG A 207 10.40 -14.52 9.03
CA ARG A 207 9.97 -14.69 10.43
C ARG A 207 8.46 -14.66 10.60
N ILE A 208 7.76 -13.72 9.97
CA ILE A 208 6.30 -13.57 10.06
C ILE A 208 5.58 -14.82 9.53
N LEU A 209 6.05 -15.36 8.40
CA LEU A 209 5.45 -16.53 7.76
C LEU A 209 5.80 -17.84 8.48
N PHE A 210 6.98 -17.96 9.10
CA PHE A 210 7.32 -19.11 9.93
C PHE A 210 6.58 -19.16 11.27
N HIS A 211 6.11 -18.02 11.79
CA HIS A 211 5.34 -18.01 13.02
C HIS A 211 4.03 -18.81 12.86
N GLU A 212 3.60 -19.57 13.87
CA GLU A 212 2.41 -20.45 13.74
C GLU A 212 1.07 -19.68 13.74
N SER A 213 1.08 -18.41 14.15
CA SER A 213 -0.09 -17.51 14.16
C SER A 213 -0.72 -17.32 12.78
N ARG A 214 -2.04 -17.28 12.71
CA ARG A 214 -2.81 -17.10 11.46
C ARG A 214 -3.24 -15.66 11.24
N SER A 215 -3.54 -14.91 12.30
CA SER A 215 -3.87 -13.48 12.23
C SER A 215 -2.76 -12.67 12.88
N VAL A 216 -2.05 -11.88 12.09
CA VAL A 216 -0.84 -11.17 12.51
C VAL A 216 -1.03 -9.67 12.35
N LEU A 217 -0.83 -8.90 13.42
CA LEU A 217 -0.68 -7.45 13.35
C LEU A 217 0.81 -7.10 13.21
N VAL A 218 1.15 -6.17 12.33
CA VAL A 218 2.51 -5.63 12.19
C VAL A 218 2.44 -4.11 12.29
N VAL A 219 3.11 -3.52 13.28
CA VAL A 219 3.16 -2.05 13.44
C VAL A 219 4.59 -1.57 13.18
N ALA A 220 4.78 -0.77 12.13
CA ALA A 220 6.09 -0.34 11.68
C ALA A 220 6.05 1.08 11.08
N HIS A 221 6.67 1.30 9.90
CA HIS A 221 6.95 2.62 9.35
C HIS A 221 6.65 2.72 7.86
N ASN A 222 6.78 3.92 7.29
CA ASN A 222 6.41 4.21 5.91
C ASN A 222 7.23 3.36 4.93
N ALA A 223 8.57 3.48 4.95
CA ALA A 223 9.40 2.84 3.94
C ALA A 223 9.40 1.32 4.11
N VAL A 224 9.52 0.82 5.34
CA VAL A 224 9.52 -0.64 5.59
C VAL A 224 8.19 -1.30 5.23
N ASN A 225 7.04 -0.66 5.46
CA ASN A 225 5.75 -1.22 5.02
C ASN A 225 5.65 -1.26 3.49
N GLN A 226 6.15 -0.24 2.80
CA GLN A 226 6.22 -0.26 1.33
C GLN A 226 7.11 -1.40 0.82
N ALA A 227 8.26 -1.62 1.44
CA ALA A 227 9.15 -2.72 1.09
C ALA A 227 8.51 -4.09 1.40
N LEU A 228 7.80 -4.23 2.53
CA LEU A 228 7.04 -5.44 2.86
C LEU A 228 5.95 -5.72 1.81
N LEU A 229 5.14 -4.72 1.44
CA LEU A 229 4.12 -4.84 0.40
C LEU A 229 4.74 -5.21 -0.95
N ALA A 230 5.72 -4.43 -1.41
CA ALA A 230 6.38 -4.63 -2.69
C ALA A 230 7.00 -6.03 -2.77
N THR A 231 7.79 -6.44 -1.77
CA THR A 231 8.43 -7.77 -1.78
C THR A 231 7.44 -8.92 -1.67
N ALA A 232 6.30 -8.74 -0.98
CA ALA A 232 5.25 -9.76 -0.90
C ALA A 232 4.64 -10.06 -2.28
N ILE A 233 4.43 -9.03 -3.10
CA ILE A 233 3.97 -9.17 -4.48
C ILE A 233 5.13 -9.04 -5.50
N GLY A 234 6.33 -9.49 -5.13
CA GLY A 234 7.49 -9.64 -6.03
C GLY A 234 8.05 -8.39 -6.70
N LEU A 235 7.68 -7.19 -6.24
CA LEU A 235 8.13 -5.93 -6.82
C LEU A 235 9.51 -5.50 -6.29
N GLY A 236 10.36 -5.04 -7.20
CA GLY A 236 11.72 -4.59 -6.92
C GLY A 236 11.81 -3.21 -6.29
N THR A 237 13.05 -2.76 -6.04
CA THR A 237 13.36 -1.48 -5.38
C THR A 237 12.90 -0.25 -6.17
N GLU A 238 12.70 -0.40 -7.48
CA GLU A 238 12.17 0.62 -8.40
C GLU A 238 10.71 1.01 -8.07
N TYR A 239 10.00 0.22 -7.26
CA TYR A 239 8.66 0.53 -6.76
C TYR A 239 8.65 1.30 -5.44
N PHE A 240 9.82 1.75 -4.95
CA PHE A 240 9.86 2.59 -3.76
C PHE A 240 9.09 3.90 -3.97
N ARG A 241 8.19 4.21 -3.03
CA ARG A 241 7.22 5.32 -3.06
C ARG A 241 6.05 5.16 -4.04
N THR A 242 5.84 3.96 -4.58
CA THR A 242 4.65 3.65 -5.41
C THR A 242 3.42 3.34 -4.56
N PHE A 243 3.58 2.74 -3.38
CA PHE A 243 2.45 2.46 -2.46
C PHE A 243 2.42 3.46 -1.32
N VAL A 244 1.33 4.22 -1.18
CA VAL A 244 1.22 5.18 -0.08
C VAL A 244 0.97 4.46 1.24
N GLN A 245 1.58 4.97 2.32
CA GLN A 245 1.32 4.55 3.70
C GLN A 245 1.07 5.79 4.54
N SER A 246 -0.19 6.11 4.83
CA SER A 246 -0.57 7.21 5.72
C SER A 246 -0.23 6.89 7.17
N ASN A 247 -0.06 7.90 8.03
CA ASN A 247 0.09 7.64 9.47
C ASN A 247 -1.14 6.89 10.00
N CYS A 248 -0.91 5.79 10.72
CA CYS A 248 -1.94 4.82 11.13
C CYS A 248 -2.75 4.20 9.98
N GLY A 249 -2.26 4.31 8.74
CA GLY A 249 -2.81 3.62 7.58
C GLY A 249 -2.62 2.11 7.69
N VAL A 250 -3.67 1.37 7.35
CA VAL A 250 -3.76 -0.09 7.47
C VAL A 250 -3.73 -0.73 6.09
N SER A 251 -2.87 -1.73 5.89
CA SER A 251 -2.82 -2.54 4.66
C SER A 251 -2.92 -4.02 5.03
N VAL A 252 -3.53 -4.84 4.18
CA VAL A 252 -3.78 -6.26 4.48
C VAL A 252 -3.31 -7.14 3.34
N LEU A 253 -2.53 -8.16 3.71
CA LEU A 253 -2.05 -9.21 2.84
C LEU A 253 -2.59 -10.55 3.33
N ASP A 254 -3.11 -11.33 2.40
CA ASP A 254 -3.54 -12.71 2.63
C ASP A 254 -2.54 -13.67 1.99
N PHE A 255 -2.09 -14.66 2.76
CA PHE A 255 -1.17 -15.71 2.35
C PHE A 255 -1.89 -17.05 2.41
N THR A 256 -2.08 -17.70 1.27
CA THR A 256 -2.81 -18.98 1.16
C THR A 256 -1.86 -20.09 0.74
N PRO A 257 -1.81 -21.23 1.45
CA PRO A 257 -0.92 -22.33 1.10
C PRO A 257 -1.26 -22.94 -0.27
N HIS A 258 -0.25 -23.41 -0.98
CA HIS A 258 -0.44 -24.33 -2.11
C HIS A 258 -0.65 -25.74 -1.59
N ALA A 259 -1.52 -26.51 -2.27
CA ALA A 259 -1.74 -27.92 -1.95
C ALA A 259 -0.45 -28.76 -2.09
N ASP A 260 0.38 -28.42 -3.07
CA ASP A 260 1.63 -29.13 -3.38
C ASP A 260 2.86 -28.58 -2.62
N GLY A 261 2.66 -27.62 -1.71
CA GLY A 261 3.74 -26.90 -1.02
C GLY A 261 4.36 -25.77 -1.85
N GLY A 262 5.43 -25.15 -1.33
CA GLY A 262 6.08 -23.97 -1.93
C GLY A 262 5.63 -22.63 -1.35
N SER A 263 6.06 -21.52 -1.98
CA SER A 263 5.64 -20.17 -1.58
C SER A 263 4.12 -20.06 -1.62
N PRO A 264 3.46 -19.40 -0.65
CA PRO A 264 2.00 -19.19 -0.68
C PRO A 264 1.54 -18.36 -1.87
N TYR A 265 0.26 -18.50 -2.25
CA TYR A 265 -0.45 -17.46 -2.99
C TYR A 265 -0.58 -16.23 -2.11
N ILE A 266 -0.20 -15.06 -2.65
CA ILE A 266 -0.20 -13.80 -1.91
C ILE A 266 -1.21 -12.87 -2.57
N CYS A 267 -2.09 -12.28 -1.77
CA CYS A 267 -3.08 -11.32 -2.23
C CYS A 267 -2.98 -10.04 -1.42
N LEU A 268 -2.72 -8.91 -2.09
CA LEU A 268 -2.91 -7.58 -1.54
C LEU A 268 -4.40 -7.29 -1.48
N ASN A 269 -4.94 -7.57 -0.30
CA ASN A 269 -6.36 -7.49 -0.03
C ASN A 269 -6.84 -6.04 0.10
N ARG A 270 -6.05 -5.22 0.80
CA ARG A 270 -6.32 -3.80 1.04
C ARG A 270 -5.02 -3.01 1.16
N LEU A 271 -5.02 -1.77 0.69
CA LEU A 271 -3.89 -0.86 0.86
C LEU A 271 -4.37 0.46 1.47
N ASN A 272 -3.68 0.89 2.53
CA ASN A 272 -3.76 2.25 3.09
C ASN A 272 -5.18 2.69 3.49
N GLN A 273 -5.91 1.85 4.22
CA GLN A 273 -7.14 2.25 4.91
C GLN A 273 -6.76 3.17 6.06
N THR A 274 -7.21 4.43 6.02
CA THR A 274 -6.70 5.49 6.88
C THR A 274 -7.80 6.04 7.80
N PRO A 275 -7.46 6.48 9.03
CA PRO A 275 -8.35 7.26 9.89
C PRO A 275 -8.98 8.48 9.22
N SER A 276 -8.26 9.08 8.27
CA SER A 276 -8.72 10.22 7.46
C SER A 276 -9.11 9.75 6.06
N SER A 277 -9.98 10.50 5.36
CA SER A 277 -10.38 10.18 3.98
C SER A 277 -9.15 10.01 3.06
N PRO A 278 -9.03 8.88 2.32
CA PRO A 278 -7.85 8.62 1.48
C PRO A 278 -7.80 9.61 0.31
N ILE A 279 -8.94 10.13 -0.12
CA ILE A 279 -9.04 11.03 -1.26
C ILE A 279 -8.79 12.50 -0.92
N ALA A 280 -8.57 12.86 0.36
CA ALA A 280 -8.29 14.23 0.74
C ALA A 280 -7.16 14.85 -0.10
N ALA A 281 -7.32 16.14 -0.43
CA ALA A 281 -6.32 16.92 -1.15
C ALA A 281 -4.98 16.88 -0.40
N GLY A 282 -3.86 16.78 -1.13
CA GLY A 282 -2.52 16.81 -0.54
C GLY A 282 -1.54 15.83 -1.17
N SER A 283 -0.40 15.63 -0.49
CA SER A 283 0.74 14.88 -1.03
C SER A 283 0.52 13.37 -1.07
N SER A 284 0.88 12.73 -2.18
CA SER A 284 0.98 11.28 -2.37
C SER A 284 2.43 10.84 -2.49
N GLY A 285 2.85 9.85 -1.69
CA GLY A 285 4.25 9.41 -1.67
C GLY A 285 5.26 10.53 -1.33
N GLY A 286 4.80 11.59 -0.63
CA GLY A 286 5.61 12.76 -0.30
C GLY A 286 5.71 13.84 -1.39
N ARG A 287 4.90 13.73 -2.46
CA ARG A 287 4.83 14.68 -3.59
C ARG A 287 3.39 15.17 -3.76
N ASN A 288 3.18 16.45 -4.10
CA ASN A 288 1.84 16.93 -4.41
C ASN A 288 1.36 16.25 -5.70
N SER A 289 0.08 15.87 -5.73
CA SER A 289 -0.54 15.32 -6.93
C SER A 289 -1.89 15.98 -7.14
N SER A 290 -2.11 16.41 -8.37
CA SER A 290 -3.32 17.09 -8.81
C SER A 290 -4.04 16.35 -9.94
N LYS A 291 -3.40 15.33 -10.54
CA LYS A 291 -3.97 14.44 -11.57
C LYS A 291 -4.21 13.05 -10.97
N ARG A 292 -5.43 12.53 -11.08
CA ARG A 292 -5.88 11.30 -10.40
C ARG A 292 -6.87 10.51 -11.24
N ILE A 293 -6.76 9.19 -11.18
CA ILE A 293 -7.79 8.24 -11.58
C ILE A 293 -8.34 7.56 -10.32
N ILE A 294 -9.66 7.53 -10.17
CA ILE A 294 -10.38 6.82 -9.11
C ILE A 294 -11.12 5.65 -9.74
N LEU A 295 -10.70 4.43 -9.41
CA LEU A 295 -11.34 3.21 -9.86
C LEU A 295 -12.46 2.85 -8.87
N VAL A 296 -13.69 2.82 -9.36
CA VAL A 296 -14.89 2.51 -8.57
C VAL A 296 -15.46 1.17 -9.03
N CYS A 297 -15.48 0.18 -8.15
CA CYS A 297 -16.19 -1.05 -8.43
C CYS A 297 -17.69 -0.80 -8.32
N HIS A 298 -18.48 -1.26 -9.30
CA HIS A 298 -19.94 -1.13 -9.24
C HIS A 298 -20.52 -1.79 -7.99
N GLY A 299 -21.73 -1.36 -7.61
CA GLY A 299 -22.50 -1.97 -6.53
C GLY A 299 -22.83 -3.43 -6.79
N SER A 300 -23.18 -4.16 -5.73
CA SER A 300 -23.61 -5.56 -5.82
C SER A 300 -24.89 -5.67 -6.68
N THR A 301 -24.93 -6.67 -7.54
CA THR A 301 -26.06 -6.97 -8.43
C THR A 301 -26.84 -8.17 -7.92
N GLN A 302 -28.12 -8.29 -8.31
CA GLN A 302 -28.93 -9.43 -7.94
C GLN A 302 -28.32 -10.72 -8.52
N ILE A 303 -27.99 -11.68 -7.65
CA ILE A 303 -27.62 -13.03 -8.10
C ILE A 303 -28.92 -13.72 -8.51
N ASN A 304 -29.03 -14.06 -9.79
CA ASN A 304 -30.21 -14.78 -10.27
C ASN A 304 -30.22 -16.21 -9.66
N ALA A 305 -31.18 -16.47 -8.76
CA ALA A 305 -31.28 -17.72 -8.01
C ALA A 305 -31.52 -18.94 -8.92
N GLU A 306 -32.02 -18.74 -10.14
CA GLU A 306 -32.30 -19.80 -11.11
C GLU A 306 -31.05 -20.30 -11.84
N THR A 307 -30.04 -19.45 -12.09
CA THR A 307 -28.84 -19.83 -12.83
C THR A 307 -27.68 -20.21 -11.91
N GLY A 308 -27.56 -19.56 -10.74
CA GLY A 308 -26.47 -19.82 -9.80
C GLY A 308 -25.06 -19.58 -10.38
N VAL A 309 -24.97 -18.91 -11.55
CA VAL A 309 -23.72 -18.64 -12.26
C VAL A 309 -23.24 -17.22 -11.88
N PRO A 310 -22.04 -17.07 -11.30
CA PRO A 310 -21.43 -15.75 -11.12
C PRO A 310 -21.34 -15.01 -12.46
N PHE A 311 -21.55 -13.68 -12.43
CA PHE A 311 -21.51 -12.80 -13.62
C PHE A 311 -22.67 -13.00 -14.61
N SER A 312 -23.87 -13.45 -14.18
CA SER A 312 -24.98 -13.71 -15.11
C SER A 312 -25.71 -12.44 -15.57
N GLY A 313 -25.36 -11.94 -16.75
CA GLY A 313 -26.13 -10.91 -17.48
C GLY A 313 -26.06 -9.50 -16.89
N ASP A 314 -26.53 -8.54 -17.68
CA ASP A 314 -26.68 -7.13 -17.28
C ASP A 314 -27.86 -7.04 -16.30
N GLN A 315 -27.57 -7.13 -15.01
CA GLN A 315 -28.58 -7.13 -13.95
C GLN A 315 -28.54 -5.78 -13.21
N PRO A 316 -29.70 -5.26 -12.80
CA PRO A 316 -29.74 -4.06 -11.98
C PRO A 316 -29.11 -4.29 -10.61
N MET A 317 -28.70 -3.20 -9.95
CA MET A 317 -28.18 -3.29 -8.59
C MET A 317 -29.24 -3.83 -7.61
N ASP A 318 -28.80 -4.62 -6.63
CA ASP A 318 -29.62 -4.92 -5.47
C ASP A 318 -29.65 -3.73 -4.48
N MET A 319 -30.45 -3.83 -3.42
CA MET A 319 -30.55 -2.76 -2.42
C MET A 319 -29.20 -2.41 -1.77
N LEU A 320 -28.33 -3.42 -1.55
CA LEU A 320 -27.00 -3.18 -0.99
C LEU A 320 -26.10 -2.47 -2.01
N GLY A 321 -26.20 -2.81 -3.31
CA GLY A 321 -25.53 -2.14 -4.41
C GLY A 321 -25.88 -0.66 -4.48
N VAL A 322 -27.17 -0.33 -4.40
CA VAL A 322 -27.64 1.07 -4.39
C VAL A 322 -27.06 1.85 -3.20
N ILE A 323 -27.10 1.27 -1.99
CA ILE A 323 -26.53 1.90 -0.78
C ILE A 323 -25.02 2.12 -0.95
N LYS A 324 -24.29 1.13 -1.49
CA LYS A 324 -22.85 1.26 -1.75
C LYS A 324 -22.55 2.37 -2.74
N ALA A 325 -23.29 2.46 -3.85
CA ALA A 325 -23.13 3.51 -4.84
C ALA A 325 -23.35 4.91 -4.22
N GLN A 326 -24.38 5.07 -3.39
CA GLN A 326 -24.63 6.33 -2.67
C GLN A 326 -23.50 6.67 -1.70
N LYS A 327 -23.00 5.70 -0.93
CA LYS A 327 -21.87 5.92 -0.01
C LYS A 327 -20.57 6.28 -0.72
N ILE A 328 -20.33 5.73 -1.91
CA ILE A 328 -19.21 6.14 -2.77
C ILE A 328 -19.40 7.58 -3.23
N ALA A 329 -20.60 7.93 -3.69
CA ALA A 329 -20.91 9.29 -4.12
C ALA A 329 -20.71 10.31 -2.98
N GLU A 330 -21.17 9.99 -1.76
CA GLU A 330 -20.92 10.79 -0.56
C GLU A 330 -19.42 10.90 -0.24
N LEU A 331 -18.67 9.82 -0.35
CA LEU A 331 -17.22 9.83 -0.11
C LEU A 331 -16.54 10.80 -1.08
N LEU A 332 -16.91 10.77 -2.36
CA LEU A 332 -16.31 11.62 -3.40
C LEU A 332 -16.80 13.07 -3.38
N LEU A 333 -17.74 13.45 -2.50
CA LEU A 333 -18.38 14.77 -2.46
C LEU A 333 -17.39 15.93 -2.42
N ASP A 334 -16.33 15.83 -1.61
CA ASP A 334 -15.35 16.90 -1.42
C ASP A 334 -14.33 17.00 -2.57
N LEU A 335 -14.36 16.08 -3.54
CA LEU A 335 -13.54 16.15 -4.73
C LEU A 335 -14.22 16.95 -5.82
N ARG A 336 -13.41 17.61 -6.66
CA ARG A 336 -13.86 18.11 -7.95
C ARG A 336 -13.67 17.03 -9.00
N VAL A 337 -14.68 16.18 -9.21
CA VAL A 337 -14.65 15.19 -10.29
C VAL A 337 -14.84 15.89 -11.63
N ASN A 338 -13.93 15.67 -12.58
CA ASN A 338 -13.98 16.29 -13.90
C ASN A 338 -14.76 15.44 -14.91
N SER A 339 -14.50 14.14 -14.91
CA SER A 339 -15.17 13.18 -15.79
C SER A 339 -15.46 11.87 -15.06
N ILE A 340 -16.56 11.23 -15.45
CA ILE A 340 -16.94 9.88 -15.04
C ILE A 340 -17.03 9.02 -16.30
N VAL A 341 -16.15 8.03 -16.40
CA VAL A 341 -16.12 7.04 -17.48
C VAL A 341 -16.67 5.74 -16.92
N SER A 342 -17.74 5.22 -17.51
CA SER A 342 -18.41 4.00 -17.04
C SER A 342 -18.36 2.89 -18.08
N SER A 343 -18.26 1.64 -17.63
CA SER A 343 -18.72 0.49 -18.41
C SER A 343 -20.20 0.67 -18.80
N PRO A 344 -20.64 0.18 -19.97
CA PRO A 344 -22.03 0.29 -20.42
C PRO A 344 -23.02 -0.54 -19.59
N LYS A 345 -22.55 -1.39 -18.68
CA LYS A 345 -23.39 -2.22 -17.80
C LYS A 345 -24.28 -1.39 -16.88
N ASP A 346 -25.51 -1.85 -16.67
CA ASP A 346 -26.55 -1.18 -15.88
C ASP A 346 -26.05 -0.79 -14.49
N ALA A 347 -25.45 -1.74 -13.75
CA ALA A 347 -24.90 -1.47 -12.42
C ALA A 347 -23.78 -0.43 -12.40
N CYS A 348 -22.95 -0.39 -13.44
CA CYS A 348 -21.90 0.62 -13.60
C CYS A 348 -22.52 1.99 -13.91
N VAL A 349 -23.48 2.04 -14.84
CA VAL A 349 -24.18 3.26 -15.24
C VAL A 349 -24.96 3.85 -14.07
N GLU A 350 -25.71 3.05 -13.32
CA GLU A 350 -26.44 3.49 -12.13
C GLU A 350 -25.47 4.02 -11.05
N THR A 351 -24.33 3.35 -10.84
CA THR A 351 -23.29 3.83 -9.92
C THR A 351 -22.70 5.18 -10.38
N ALA A 352 -22.43 5.32 -11.68
CA ALA A 352 -21.93 6.56 -12.27
C ALA A 352 -22.95 7.72 -12.14
N ILE A 353 -24.23 7.45 -12.38
CA ILE A 353 -25.32 8.42 -12.20
C ILE A 353 -25.42 8.86 -10.73
N ALA A 354 -25.29 7.94 -9.77
CA ALA A 354 -25.30 8.29 -8.35
C ALA A 354 -24.17 9.25 -7.99
N ILE A 355 -22.95 9.02 -8.50
CA ILE A 355 -21.81 9.91 -8.30
C ILE A 355 -22.07 11.28 -8.95
N SER A 356 -22.53 11.33 -10.21
CA SER A 356 -22.80 12.59 -10.92
C SER A 356 -23.82 13.45 -10.18
N LYS A 357 -24.94 12.84 -9.75
CA LYS A 357 -26.01 13.55 -9.03
C LYS A 357 -25.51 14.21 -7.74
N VAL A 358 -24.65 13.52 -6.99
CA VAL A 358 -24.07 14.08 -5.76
C VAL A 358 -23.07 15.19 -6.07
N GLN A 359 -22.25 15.05 -7.11
CA GLN A 359 -21.31 16.09 -7.56
C GLN A 359 -22.05 17.37 -8.01
N GLU A 360 -23.15 17.22 -8.76
CA GLU A 360 -23.99 18.33 -9.22
C GLU A 360 -24.72 19.03 -8.06
N ALA A 361 -25.14 18.26 -7.04
CA ALA A 361 -25.86 18.79 -5.87
C ALA A 361 -24.94 19.48 -4.84
N ALA A 362 -23.66 19.13 -4.79
CA ALA A 362 -22.70 19.63 -3.79
C ALA A 362 -22.62 21.17 -3.73
N ASP A 363 -22.80 21.85 -4.86
CA ASP A 363 -22.65 23.31 -4.96
C ASP A 363 -23.98 24.08 -4.84
N CYS A 364 -25.14 23.42 -4.73
CA CYS A 364 -26.40 24.09 -4.35
C CYS A 364 -26.39 24.61 -2.91
N LEU A 365 -25.37 24.26 -2.12
CA LEU A 365 -25.18 24.67 -0.73
C LEU A 365 -24.03 25.70 -0.56
N GLY A 366 -23.36 26.08 -1.66
CA GLY A 366 -22.22 27.01 -1.67
C GLY A 366 -22.58 28.44 -2.13
N VAL A 367 -21.71 29.42 -1.80
CA VAL A 367 -21.95 30.86 -2.04
C VAL A 367 -21.93 31.24 -3.53
N ASP A 368 -21.25 30.46 -4.39
CA ASP A 368 -21.04 30.82 -5.79
C ASP A 368 -22.06 30.22 -6.79
N SER A 369 -22.90 29.26 -6.38
CA SER A 369 -24.05 28.75 -7.16
C SER A 369 -23.80 28.42 -8.66
N VAL A 370 -22.59 27.99 -9.04
CA VAL A 370 -22.32 27.53 -10.42
C VAL A 370 -22.40 26.00 -10.45
N PRO A 371 -23.30 25.39 -11.26
CA PRO A 371 -23.35 23.94 -11.40
C PRO A 371 -22.03 23.38 -11.90
N ARG A 372 -21.42 22.43 -11.18
CA ARG A 372 -20.34 21.62 -11.72
C ARG A 372 -20.93 20.63 -12.70
N TYR A 373 -20.71 20.87 -13.99
CA TYR A 373 -20.96 19.85 -15.00
C TYR A 373 -19.87 18.79 -14.90
N VAL A 374 -20.26 17.54 -14.61
CA VAL A 374 -19.37 16.39 -14.67
C VAL A 374 -19.63 15.68 -15.99
N GLU A 375 -18.60 15.54 -16.81
CA GLU A 375 -18.73 14.87 -18.09
C GLU A 375 -18.89 13.36 -17.88
N MET A 376 -20.05 12.80 -18.24
CA MET A 376 -20.29 11.36 -18.21
C MET A 376 -20.05 10.73 -19.59
N LYS A 377 -19.22 9.68 -19.64
CA LYS A 377 -18.90 8.91 -20.84
C LYS A 377 -19.11 7.42 -20.58
N GLN A 378 -19.46 6.69 -21.64
CA GLN A 378 -19.40 5.23 -21.63
C GLN A 378 -18.21 4.73 -22.43
N MET A 379 -17.62 3.63 -21.99
CA MET A 379 -16.46 3.01 -22.64
C MET A 379 -16.64 1.49 -22.69
N GLU A 380 -16.79 0.96 -23.90
CA GLU A 380 -16.96 -0.47 -24.16
C GLU A 380 -15.79 -1.32 -23.65
N ASN A 381 -14.56 -0.80 -23.71
CA ASN A 381 -13.38 -1.48 -23.20
C ASN A 381 -13.44 -1.71 -21.67
N LEU A 382 -14.36 -1.06 -20.94
CA LEU A 382 -14.59 -1.33 -19.52
C LEU A 382 -15.56 -2.51 -19.26
N ASP A 383 -16.18 -3.13 -20.26
CA ASP A 383 -17.02 -4.33 -20.07
C ASP A 383 -16.25 -5.64 -20.26
N VAL A 384 -15.98 -6.35 -19.16
CA VAL A 384 -15.29 -7.66 -19.19
C VAL A 384 -16.20 -8.84 -18.83
N GLU A 385 -17.48 -8.62 -18.54
CA GLU A 385 -18.36 -9.68 -18.01
C GLU A 385 -18.59 -10.79 -19.03
N ASN A 386 -18.81 -10.42 -20.30
CA ASN A 386 -19.02 -11.37 -21.39
C ASN A 386 -17.79 -12.27 -21.62
N ILE A 387 -16.59 -11.78 -21.31
CA ILE A 387 -15.34 -12.55 -21.40
C ILE A 387 -15.30 -13.58 -20.26
N LEU A 388 -15.57 -13.13 -19.02
CA LEU A 388 -15.57 -13.98 -17.83
C LEU A 388 -16.64 -15.08 -17.87
N GLN A 389 -17.83 -14.78 -18.41
CA GLN A 389 -18.91 -15.76 -18.57
C GLN A 389 -18.55 -16.94 -19.49
N LYS A 390 -17.75 -16.72 -20.54
CA LYS A 390 -17.38 -17.78 -21.49
C LYS A 390 -16.58 -18.90 -20.81
N SER A 391 -15.80 -18.58 -19.78
CA SER A 391 -15.00 -19.55 -19.01
C SER A 391 -15.85 -20.40 -18.06
N ASN A 392 -16.88 -19.81 -17.43
CA ASN A 392 -17.74 -20.51 -16.46
C ASN A 392 -18.63 -21.61 -17.08
N LYS A 393 -18.77 -21.66 -18.42
CA LYS A 393 -19.52 -22.73 -19.11
C LYS A 393 -18.87 -24.11 -18.99
N ASN A 394 -17.59 -24.19 -18.58
CA ASN A 394 -16.85 -25.44 -18.39
C ASN A 394 -17.07 -26.12 -17.01
N GLY A 395 -17.97 -25.60 -16.16
CA GLY A 395 -18.46 -26.29 -14.96
C GLY A 395 -17.68 -26.06 -13.65
N THR A 396 -16.61 -25.26 -13.66
CA THR A 396 -15.88 -24.89 -12.44
C THR A 396 -16.62 -23.78 -11.70
N LYS A 397 -17.24 -24.09 -10.54
CA LYS A 397 -17.83 -23.07 -9.65
C LYS A 397 -16.70 -22.30 -8.94
N ILE A 398 -16.18 -21.24 -9.55
CA ILE A 398 -15.27 -20.30 -8.88
C ILE A 398 -16.14 -19.34 -8.05
N PRO A 399 -16.00 -19.30 -6.71
CA PRO A 399 -16.69 -18.30 -5.90
C PRO A 399 -16.22 -16.90 -6.34
N PRO A 400 -17.12 -16.01 -6.76
CA PRO A 400 -16.73 -14.69 -7.23
C PRO A 400 -16.15 -13.87 -6.07
N LEU A 401 -15.14 -13.06 -6.37
CA LEU A 401 -14.61 -12.04 -5.45
C LEU A 401 -14.07 -12.60 -4.12
N GLN A 402 -13.49 -13.80 -4.12
CA GLN A 402 -12.59 -14.23 -3.04
C GLN A 402 -11.15 -13.81 -3.38
N PRO A 403 -10.26 -13.55 -2.39
CA PRO A 403 -8.87 -13.24 -2.67
C PRO A 403 -8.23 -14.26 -3.64
N GLY A 404 -7.65 -13.77 -4.74
CA GLY A 404 -7.03 -14.60 -5.77
C GLY A 404 -7.99 -15.32 -6.72
N TRP A 405 -9.28 -15.00 -6.74
CA TRP A 405 -10.29 -15.66 -7.59
C TRP A 405 -9.96 -15.64 -9.10
N LEU A 406 -9.21 -14.65 -9.58
CA LEU A 406 -8.76 -14.56 -10.98
C LEU A 406 -7.79 -15.69 -11.38
N ASN A 407 -7.08 -16.29 -10.42
CA ASN A 407 -6.21 -17.44 -10.69
C ASN A 407 -6.98 -18.71 -11.10
N GLY A 408 -8.31 -18.74 -10.91
CA GLY A 408 -9.14 -19.88 -11.30
C GLY A 408 -9.54 -19.89 -12.78
N PHE A 409 -9.30 -18.80 -13.52
CA PHE A 409 -9.68 -18.69 -14.94
C PHE A 409 -8.60 -19.27 -15.86
N GLU A 410 -9.04 -19.72 -17.04
CA GLU A 410 -8.14 -20.15 -18.11
C GLU A 410 -7.26 -18.98 -18.59
N ASP A 411 -6.00 -19.28 -18.93
CA ASP A 411 -5.01 -18.26 -19.34
C ASP A 411 -5.45 -17.46 -20.57
N SER A 412 -6.14 -18.10 -21.51
CA SER A 412 -6.72 -17.47 -22.71
C SER A 412 -7.81 -16.45 -22.39
N VAL A 413 -8.56 -16.65 -21.30
CA VAL A 413 -9.61 -15.73 -20.84
C VAL A 413 -8.96 -14.51 -20.19
N MET A 414 -7.92 -14.73 -19.38
CA MET A 414 -7.17 -13.65 -18.74
C MET A 414 -6.39 -12.81 -19.75
N GLU A 415 -5.90 -13.41 -20.84
CA GLU A 415 -5.29 -12.70 -21.96
C GLU A 415 -6.25 -11.69 -22.60
N VAL A 416 -7.48 -12.11 -22.90
CA VAL A 416 -8.50 -11.21 -23.49
C VAL A 416 -8.88 -10.08 -22.53
N VAL A 417 -9.02 -10.37 -21.22
CA VAL A 417 -9.27 -9.33 -20.20
C VAL A 417 -8.10 -8.33 -20.15
N TRP A 418 -6.87 -8.84 -20.19
CA TRP A 418 -5.65 -8.03 -20.15
C TRP A 418 -5.55 -7.09 -21.34
N ASP A 419 -5.68 -7.61 -22.56
CA ASP A 419 -5.58 -6.82 -23.80
C ASP A 419 -6.68 -5.74 -23.88
N GLN A 420 -7.89 -6.07 -23.43
CA GLN A 420 -8.98 -5.10 -23.40
C GLN A 420 -8.72 -4.00 -22.37
N SER A 421 -8.22 -4.38 -21.19
CA SER A 421 -7.89 -3.42 -20.13
C SER A 421 -6.76 -2.47 -20.51
N GLU A 422 -5.84 -2.87 -21.39
CA GLU A 422 -4.77 -1.98 -21.89
C GLU A 422 -5.36 -0.82 -22.68
N LYS A 423 -6.34 -1.09 -23.56
CA LYS A 423 -7.04 -0.06 -24.33
C LYS A 423 -7.79 0.91 -23.40
N ALA A 424 -8.48 0.37 -22.40
CA ALA A 424 -9.15 1.18 -21.39
C ALA A 424 -8.16 2.05 -20.60
N TRP A 425 -7.00 1.49 -20.23
CA TRP A 425 -5.96 2.21 -19.51
C TRP A 425 -5.44 3.41 -20.31
N GLN A 426 -5.13 3.24 -21.61
CA GLN A 426 -4.67 4.33 -22.47
C GLN A 426 -5.71 5.45 -22.56
N SER A 427 -6.97 5.13 -22.78
CA SER A 427 -8.04 6.13 -22.83
C SER A 427 -8.21 6.86 -21.48
N LEU A 428 -8.08 6.17 -20.35
CA LEU A 428 -8.13 6.83 -19.03
C LEU A 428 -6.92 7.75 -18.79
N LEU A 429 -5.73 7.41 -19.30
CA LEU A 429 -4.58 8.30 -19.25
C LEU A 429 -4.80 9.56 -20.07
N GLU A 430 -5.39 9.45 -21.26
CA GLU A 430 -5.77 10.59 -22.11
C GLU A 430 -6.77 11.51 -21.38
N GLU A 431 -7.76 10.93 -20.69
CA GLU A 431 -8.72 11.70 -19.88
C GLU A 431 -8.01 12.56 -18.83
N VAL A 432 -6.95 12.08 -18.19
CA VAL A 432 -6.19 12.86 -17.18
C VAL A 432 -4.99 13.63 -17.75
N ALA A 433 -4.64 13.45 -19.02
CA ALA A 433 -3.44 14.02 -19.65
C ALA A 433 -3.51 15.53 -19.86
N ASP A 434 -4.70 16.11 -20.00
CA ASP A 434 -4.91 17.53 -20.29
C ASP A 434 -3.98 18.45 -19.48
N GLU A 435 -3.04 19.09 -20.19
CA GLU A 435 -2.01 19.95 -19.61
C GLU A 435 -2.53 21.37 -19.32
N ALA A 436 -3.70 21.74 -19.84
CA ALA A 436 -4.31 23.03 -19.55
C ALA A 436 -5.00 23.06 -18.18
N ALA A 437 -5.37 21.88 -17.65
CA ALA A 437 -6.01 21.74 -16.34
C ALA A 437 -4.97 21.39 -15.26
N PRO A 438 -4.70 22.29 -14.29
CA PRO A 438 -3.73 22.01 -13.22
C PRO A 438 -4.19 20.87 -12.30
N GLU A 439 -5.50 20.66 -12.17
CA GLU A 439 -6.13 19.58 -11.40
C GLU A 439 -7.10 18.79 -12.30
N LYS A 440 -6.97 17.46 -12.31
CA LYS A 440 -7.84 16.58 -13.08
C LYS A 440 -8.10 15.26 -12.35
N VAL A 441 -9.37 15.02 -12.01
CA VAL A 441 -9.85 13.80 -11.37
C VAL A 441 -10.83 13.11 -12.31
N ALA A 442 -10.42 11.94 -12.82
CA ALA A 442 -11.29 11.05 -13.58
C ALA A 442 -11.77 9.89 -12.69
N VAL A 443 -13.05 9.57 -12.76
CA VAL A 443 -13.64 8.39 -12.09
C VAL A 443 -13.90 7.33 -13.16
N ALA A 444 -13.41 6.11 -12.95
CA ALA A 444 -13.69 4.97 -13.82
C ALA A 444 -14.59 3.97 -13.06
N VAL A 445 -15.82 3.76 -13.54
CA VAL A 445 -16.77 2.80 -12.95
C VAL A 445 -16.77 1.51 -13.76
N GLY A 446 -16.54 0.38 -13.11
CA GLY A 446 -16.35 -0.89 -13.81
C GLY A 446 -16.28 -2.10 -12.89
N HIS A 447 -16.03 -3.26 -13.51
CA HIS A 447 -15.95 -4.55 -12.84
C HIS A 447 -14.63 -4.71 -12.05
N PRO A 448 -14.62 -5.37 -10.88
CA PRO A 448 -13.39 -5.61 -10.09
C PRO A 448 -12.22 -6.22 -10.88
N ALA A 449 -12.48 -7.19 -11.76
CA ALA A 449 -11.44 -7.83 -12.58
C ALA A 449 -10.69 -6.84 -13.48
N LEU A 450 -11.44 -5.93 -14.09
CA LEU A 450 -10.88 -4.89 -14.95
C LEU A 450 -10.04 -3.91 -14.13
N HIS A 451 -10.54 -3.44 -12.99
CA HIS A 451 -9.80 -2.50 -12.14
C HIS A 451 -8.51 -3.10 -11.60
N ILE A 452 -8.48 -4.41 -11.32
CA ILE A 452 -7.25 -5.13 -11.00
C ILE A 452 -6.27 -5.08 -12.18
N ALA A 453 -6.72 -5.30 -13.41
CA ALA A 453 -5.88 -5.20 -14.60
C ALA A 453 -5.37 -3.78 -14.85
N LEU A 454 -6.19 -2.74 -14.65
CA LEU A 454 -5.77 -1.34 -14.72
C LEU A 454 -4.69 -1.00 -13.69
N MET A 455 -4.78 -1.54 -12.47
CA MET A 455 -3.69 -1.42 -11.49
C MET A 455 -2.43 -2.17 -11.94
N GLY A 456 -2.58 -3.32 -12.60
CA GLY A 456 -1.49 -4.06 -13.24
C GLY A 456 -0.74 -3.19 -14.26
N HIS A 457 -1.46 -2.54 -15.17
CA HIS A 457 -0.89 -1.58 -16.15
C HIS A 457 -0.21 -0.40 -15.47
N CYS A 458 -0.84 0.20 -14.45
CA CYS A 458 -0.24 1.28 -13.66
C CYS A 458 1.10 0.88 -13.02
N LEU A 459 1.20 -0.39 -12.59
CA LEU A 459 2.39 -0.95 -11.97
C LEU A 459 3.34 -1.60 -12.99
N ASN A 460 3.06 -1.55 -14.29
CA ASN A 460 3.83 -2.22 -15.34
C ASN A 460 4.06 -3.72 -15.02
N LEU A 461 2.99 -4.39 -14.59
CA LEU A 461 2.96 -5.82 -14.35
C LEU A 461 2.45 -6.55 -15.60
N THR A 462 2.43 -7.86 -15.52
CA THR A 462 1.89 -8.76 -16.53
C THR A 462 0.62 -9.45 -16.01
N LYS A 463 -0.13 -10.12 -16.89
CA LYS A 463 -1.42 -10.74 -16.57
C LYS A 463 -1.35 -11.80 -15.45
N GLU A 464 -0.18 -12.40 -15.23
CA GLU A 464 0.05 -13.40 -14.18
C GLU A 464 -0.11 -12.81 -12.77
N TRP A 465 -0.05 -11.49 -12.63
CA TRP A 465 -0.20 -10.79 -11.35
C TRP A 465 -1.65 -10.47 -10.98
N LEU A 466 -2.62 -10.74 -11.86
CA LEU A 466 -4.03 -10.39 -11.61
C LEU A 466 -4.56 -11.03 -10.32
N GLY A 467 -4.16 -12.27 -9.99
CA GLY A 467 -4.55 -12.90 -8.73
C GLY A 467 -3.89 -12.33 -7.47
N SER A 468 -2.93 -11.41 -7.60
CA SER A 468 -2.23 -10.80 -6.47
C SER A 468 -2.98 -9.64 -5.84
N PHE A 469 -4.15 -9.27 -6.36
CA PHE A 469 -4.97 -8.17 -5.86
C PHE A 469 -6.40 -8.64 -5.62
N HIS A 470 -7.08 -7.97 -4.70
CA HIS A 470 -8.49 -8.19 -4.43
C HIS A 470 -9.22 -6.86 -4.36
N LEU A 471 -10.41 -6.80 -4.93
CA LEU A 471 -11.32 -5.66 -4.89
C LEU A 471 -12.73 -6.16 -4.59
N ASP A 472 -13.41 -5.49 -3.66
CA ASP A 472 -14.79 -5.77 -3.31
C ASP A 472 -15.76 -4.94 -4.18
N ALA A 473 -16.97 -5.44 -4.40
CA ALA A 473 -18.05 -4.65 -5.02
C ALA A 473 -18.36 -3.40 -4.16
N GLY A 474 -18.43 -2.22 -4.80
CA GLY A 474 -18.56 -0.92 -4.15
C GLY A 474 -17.27 -0.37 -3.52
N SER A 475 -16.13 -1.03 -3.68
CA SER A 475 -14.84 -0.50 -3.22
C SER A 475 -14.31 0.58 -4.17
N ILE A 476 -13.41 1.42 -3.64
CA ILE A 476 -12.65 2.36 -4.46
C ILE A 476 -11.15 2.09 -4.37
N SER A 477 -10.44 2.33 -5.46
CA SER A 477 -8.98 2.38 -5.50
C SER A 477 -8.54 3.68 -6.16
N VAL A 478 -7.41 4.24 -5.72
CA VAL A 478 -6.99 5.58 -6.11
C VAL A 478 -5.57 5.55 -6.65
N ILE A 479 -5.40 6.08 -7.86
CA ILE A 479 -4.12 6.21 -8.55
C ILE A 479 -3.83 7.70 -8.75
N ASP A 480 -2.72 8.17 -8.21
CA ASP A 480 -2.25 9.53 -8.35
C ASP A 480 -1.10 9.62 -9.35
N PHE A 481 -1.02 10.73 -10.08
CA PHE A 481 0.03 11.00 -11.04
C PHE A 481 0.81 12.26 -10.65
N PRO A 482 1.66 12.20 -9.60
CA PRO A 482 2.42 13.37 -9.13
C PRO A 482 3.43 13.90 -10.15
N ASP A 483 3.90 13.06 -11.09
CA ASP A 483 4.82 13.46 -12.15
C ASP A 483 4.14 13.49 -13.53
N GLY A 484 2.81 13.51 -13.56
CA GLY A 484 1.99 13.43 -14.78
C GLY A 484 1.68 12.00 -15.24
N PRO A 485 0.65 11.81 -16.09
CA PRO A 485 0.15 10.49 -16.49
C PRO A 485 1.05 9.74 -17.48
N SER A 486 2.03 10.41 -18.08
CA SER A 486 3.08 9.76 -18.86
C SER A 486 4.13 9.05 -18.00
N ARG A 487 4.12 9.27 -16.68
CA ARG A 487 4.97 8.61 -15.70
C ARG A 487 4.15 7.59 -14.91
N ARG A 488 4.86 6.67 -14.26
CA ARG A 488 4.24 5.64 -13.41
C ARG A 488 3.38 6.29 -12.33
N GLY A 489 2.14 5.82 -12.20
CA GLY A 489 1.23 6.24 -11.14
C GLY A 489 1.68 5.79 -9.75
N VAL A 490 1.15 6.45 -8.73
CA VAL A 490 1.30 6.11 -7.32
C VAL A 490 -0.04 5.56 -6.84
N ILE A 491 -0.05 4.33 -6.34
CA ILE A 491 -1.24 3.73 -5.76
C ILE A 491 -1.44 4.29 -4.35
N ARG A 492 -2.46 5.12 -4.20
CA ARG A 492 -2.78 5.75 -2.92
C ARG A 492 -3.51 4.81 -1.98
N CYS A 493 -4.50 4.09 -2.48
CA CYS A 493 -5.23 3.06 -1.74
C CYS A 493 -5.80 2.02 -2.69
N ILE A 494 -6.03 0.81 -2.17
CA ILE A 494 -6.63 -0.32 -2.89
C ILE A 494 -7.74 -0.86 -2.00
N ASN A 495 -8.87 -1.19 -2.65
CA ASN A 495 -10.01 -1.82 -2.01
C ASN A 495 -10.47 -1.05 -0.76
N TYR A 496 -10.57 0.26 -0.89
CA TYR A 496 -11.04 1.12 0.18
C TYR A 496 -12.54 0.89 0.37
N THR A 497 -12.91 0.40 1.55
CA THR A 497 -14.29 0.05 1.93
C THR A 497 -14.66 0.61 3.30
N ALA A 498 -13.82 1.45 3.90
CA ALA A 498 -14.13 2.07 5.19
C ALA A 498 -15.31 3.04 5.10
N HIS A 499 -15.84 3.38 3.93
CA HIS A 499 -17.13 4.07 3.82
C HIS A 499 -18.35 3.13 3.91
N LEU A 500 -18.15 1.80 3.97
CA LEU A 500 -19.19 0.79 3.77
C LEU A 500 -19.42 -0.21 4.92
N GLY A 501 -18.66 -0.18 6.03
CA GLY A 501 -18.87 -1.22 7.06
C GLY A 501 -17.82 -1.33 8.16
N ARG A 502 -17.31 -2.55 8.41
CA ARG A 502 -16.54 -2.98 9.61
C ARG A 502 -15.32 -2.11 9.96
N TRP A 503 -14.68 -1.48 8.97
CA TRP A 503 -13.56 -0.56 9.19
C TRP A 503 -13.94 0.91 9.01
N SER A 504 -15.24 1.17 8.88
CA SER A 504 -15.76 2.53 8.91
C SER A 504 -15.63 3.09 10.30
N ILE A 505 -15.08 4.29 10.36
CA ILE A 505 -15.26 5.16 11.50
C ILE A 505 -16.25 6.20 11.02
N PRO A 506 -17.32 6.48 11.78
CA PRO A 506 -18.20 7.58 11.47
C PRO A 506 -17.34 8.82 11.24
N ILE A 507 -17.44 9.43 10.05
CA ILE A 507 -16.82 10.73 9.80
C ILE A 507 -17.64 11.76 10.56
N THR A 508 -17.57 11.74 11.89
CA THR A 508 -17.99 12.89 12.68
C THR A 508 -16.96 13.96 12.40
N ARG A 509 -17.35 14.99 11.63
CA ARG A 509 -16.52 16.17 11.37
C ARG A 509 -15.90 16.61 12.70
N SER A 510 -14.59 16.46 12.81
CA SER A 510 -13.84 17.04 13.91
C SER A 510 -13.99 18.55 13.79
N ILE A 511 -14.61 19.18 14.80
CA ILE A 511 -14.76 20.64 14.92
C ILE A 511 -13.37 21.34 14.92
N MET A 512 -12.27 20.59 15.04
CA MET A 512 -10.91 21.13 15.12
C MET A 512 -10.23 21.34 13.76
N ASP A 513 -10.77 20.82 12.64
CA ASP A 513 -10.13 21.00 11.32
C ASP A 513 -10.45 22.36 10.66
N SER A 514 -11.28 23.20 11.29
CA SER A 514 -11.62 24.54 10.79
C SER A 514 -10.75 25.67 11.34
N GLN A 515 -9.65 25.36 12.03
CA GLN A 515 -8.67 26.36 12.48
C GLN A 515 -7.23 25.83 12.31
N SER A 516 -6.70 25.89 11.09
CA SER A 516 -5.26 25.99 10.84
C SER A 516 -5.00 26.64 9.49
#